data_AF-D5XEM9-F1
#
_entry.id   AF-D5XEM9-F1
#
_cell.length_a   1.000
_cell.length_b   1.000
_cell.length_c   1.000
_cell.angle_alpha   90.00
_cell.angle_beta   90.00
_cell.angle_gamma   90.00
#
_symmetry.space_group_name_H-M   'P 1'
#
loop_
_entity.id
_entity.type
_entity.pdbx_description
1 polymer ?
#
loop_
_entity_poly.entity_id
_entity_poly.type
_entity_poly.pdbx_seq_one_letter_code
_entity_poly.pdbx_strand_id
1 'polypeptide(L)'
;MSEADSLTIGTVLVSHELMCLVQYHGHLCPELGIGYRVSKIAMAELGITRENSLNFIAGAANSTSAVDAIQYMTGCTIGKQSFFIEDTGKHVYFFAGKPLHPVNGRGLIIKMKTPVYNPQLLNYEMTKDVQAQLQDPAKLLQYRAAIDVAIRKILNWPDKRLFDVFYANLNGGILKPTEKWYN
;
A
#
# COMPACT_ATOMS: atom_id res chain seq x y z
N MET A 1 -3.25 -20.64 10.45
CA MET A 1 -4.57 -19.97 10.31
C MET A 1 -5.60 -21.09 10.18
N SER A 2 -6.58 -21.15 11.07
CA SER A 2 -7.71 -22.09 10.95
C SER A 2 -8.60 -21.70 9.75
N GLU A 3 -9.19 -22.67 9.07
CA GLU A 3 -10.05 -22.49 7.87
C GLU A 3 -11.30 -21.63 8.09
N ALA A 4 -11.60 -21.21 9.33
CA ALA A 4 -12.85 -20.54 9.70
C ALA A 4 -12.91 -19.01 9.44
N ASP A 5 -11.80 -18.36 9.07
CA ASP A 5 -11.74 -16.87 8.96
C ASP A 5 -11.45 -16.34 7.54
N SER A 6 -11.50 -17.19 6.51
CA SER A 6 -11.19 -16.79 5.13
C SER A 6 -12.44 -16.50 4.30
N LEU A 7 -12.54 -15.28 3.77
CA LEU A 7 -13.54 -14.84 2.81
C LEU A 7 -12.97 -14.88 1.39
N THR A 8 -13.81 -14.78 0.36
CA THR A 8 -13.37 -14.74 -1.05
C THR A 8 -13.86 -13.50 -1.78
N ILE A 9 -12.98 -12.86 -2.53
CA ILE A 9 -13.34 -11.87 -3.57
C ILE A 9 -12.80 -12.41 -4.90
N GLY A 10 -13.71 -12.73 -5.83
CA GLY A 10 -13.32 -13.46 -7.04
C GLY A 10 -12.73 -14.82 -6.66
N THR A 11 -11.49 -15.07 -7.08
CA THR A 11 -10.75 -16.30 -6.74
C THR A 11 -9.72 -16.10 -5.61
N VAL A 12 -9.70 -14.94 -4.97
CA VAL A 12 -8.71 -14.57 -3.95
C VAL A 12 -9.27 -14.78 -2.55
N LEU A 13 -8.56 -15.57 -1.73
CA LEU A 13 -8.81 -15.66 -0.28
C LEU A 13 -8.34 -14.39 0.43
N VAL A 14 -9.19 -13.82 1.27
CA VAL A 14 -8.92 -12.60 2.02
C VAL A 14 -9.32 -12.76 3.49
N SER A 15 -8.58 -12.10 4.37
CA SER A 15 -8.97 -11.97 5.79
C SER A 15 -10.19 -11.06 5.95
N HIS A 16 -10.91 -11.19 7.06
CA HIS A 16 -11.99 -10.25 7.42
C HIS A 16 -11.53 -8.78 7.44
N GLU A 17 -10.34 -8.50 7.97
CA GLU A 17 -9.75 -7.15 8.01
C GLU A 17 -9.60 -6.55 6.59
N LEU A 18 -9.02 -7.31 5.66
CA LEU A 18 -8.91 -6.91 4.25
C LEU A 18 -10.29 -6.78 3.58
N MET A 19 -11.27 -7.61 3.92
CA MET A 19 -12.63 -7.47 3.40
C MET A 19 -13.25 -6.12 3.82
N CYS A 20 -13.11 -5.72 5.08
CA CYS A 20 -13.59 -4.41 5.55
C CYS A 20 -12.90 -3.26 4.83
N LEU A 21 -11.60 -3.38 4.56
CA LEU A 21 -10.86 -2.40 3.75
C LEU A 21 -11.38 -2.35 2.31
N VAL A 22 -11.67 -3.50 1.69
CA VAL A 22 -12.27 -3.56 0.35
C VAL A 22 -13.65 -2.92 0.33
N GLN A 23 -14.48 -3.12 1.35
CA GLN A 23 -15.77 -2.45 1.46
C GLN A 23 -15.63 -0.93 1.58
N TYR A 24 -14.62 -0.46 2.30
CA TYR A 24 -14.31 0.97 2.42
C TYR A 24 -13.85 1.58 1.08
N HIS A 25 -12.96 0.90 0.36
CA HIS A 25 -12.40 1.39 -0.91
C HIS A 25 -13.33 1.15 -2.11
N GLY A 26 -14.16 0.11 -2.07
CA GLY A 26 -15.14 -0.27 -3.09
C GLY A 26 -14.75 -1.43 -3.99
N HIS A 27 -13.48 -1.85 -4.02
CA HIS A 27 -13.02 -3.02 -4.78
C HIS A 27 -11.65 -3.52 -4.31
N LEU A 28 -11.29 -4.75 -4.67
CA LEU A 28 -9.95 -5.29 -4.44
C LEU A 28 -9.10 -5.11 -5.69
N CYS A 29 -8.02 -4.34 -5.59
CA CYS A 29 -7.02 -4.16 -6.64
C CYS A 29 -5.60 -4.41 -6.13
N PRO A 30 -4.60 -4.58 -7.01
CA PRO A 30 -3.21 -4.78 -6.61
C PRO A 30 -2.68 -3.68 -5.69
N GLU A 31 -3.00 -2.42 -6.01
CA GLU A 31 -2.58 -1.24 -5.24
C GLU A 31 -3.13 -1.23 -3.82
N LEU A 32 -4.40 -1.59 -3.65
CA LEU A 32 -5.00 -1.72 -2.32
C LEU A 32 -4.30 -2.83 -1.51
N GLY A 33 -3.95 -3.94 -2.16
CA GLY A 33 -3.17 -5.02 -1.56
C GLY A 33 -1.76 -4.59 -1.12
N ILE A 34 -1.09 -3.75 -1.92
CA ILE A 34 0.22 -3.17 -1.58
C ILE A 34 0.09 -2.28 -0.34
N GLY A 35 -0.86 -1.34 -0.35
CA GLY A 35 -1.09 -0.45 0.80
C GLY A 35 -1.50 -1.22 2.05
N TYR A 36 -2.28 -2.29 1.93
CA TYR A 36 -2.60 -3.18 3.05
C TYR A 36 -1.34 -3.78 3.66
N ARG A 37 -0.45 -4.37 2.84
CA ARG A 37 0.82 -4.95 3.30
C ARG A 37 1.75 -3.92 3.94
N VAL A 38 1.92 -2.76 3.29
CA VAL A 38 2.71 -1.64 3.82
C VAL A 38 2.19 -1.20 5.19
N SER A 39 0.87 -1.14 5.36
CA SER A 39 0.24 -0.79 6.63
C SER A 39 0.55 -1.82 7.70
N LYS A 40 0.42 -3.12 7.41
CA LYS A 40 0.73 -4.18 8.37
C LYS A 40 2.19 -4.13 8.84
N ILE A 41 3.13 -3.90 7.91
CA ILE A 41 4.55 -3.71 8.26
C ILE A 41 4.71 -2.51 9.19
N ALA A 42 4.18 -1.35 8.83
CA ALA A 42 4.33 -0.14 9.64
C ALA A 42 3.68 -0.27 11.03
N MET A 43 2.50 -0.88 11.12
CA MET A 43 1.82 -1.14 12.39
C MET A 43 2.63 -2.10 13.27
N ALA A 44 3.26 -3.13 12.69
CA ALA A 44 4.11 -4.06 13.43
C ALA A 44 5.41 -3.41 13.91
N GLU A 45 6.09 -2.64 13.05
CA GLU A 45 7.38 -2.00 13.35
C GLU A 45 7.26 -0.84 14.35
N LEU A 46 6.14 -0.11 14.33
CA LEU A 46 5.97 1.13 15.11
C LEU A 46 4.87 1.07 16.17
N GLY A 47 4.10 -0.03 16.23
CA GLY A 47 2.97 -0.16 17.16
C GLY A 47 1.81 0.79 16.85
N ILE A 48 1.62 1.16 15.58
CA ILE A 48 0.54 2.05 15.16
C ILE A 48 -0.80 1.33 15.29
N THR A 49 -1.76 2.00 15.92
CA THR A 49 -3.17 1.60 15.96
C THR A 49 -4.04 2.77 15.54
N ARG A 50 -5.30 2.50 15.18
CA ARG A 50 -6.23 3.56 14.78
C ARG A 50 -6.51 4.55 15.90
N GLU A 51 -6.44 4.09 17.15
CA GLU A 51 -6.67 4.88 18.37
C GLU A 51 -5.50 5.81 18.66
N ASN A 52 -4.27 5.37 18.40
CA ASN A 52 -3.06 6.15 18.66
C ASN A 52 -2.57 6.95 17.44
N SER A 53 -3.28 6.91 16.32
CA SER A 53 -2.82 7.41 15.01
C SER A 53 -2.43 8.90 14.97
N LEU A 54 -2.96 9.71 15.88
CA LEU A 54 -2.59 11.14 16.02
C LEU A 54 -1.16 11.34 16.52
N ASN A 55 -0.59 10.34 17.20
CA ASN A 55 0.80 10.31 17.64
C ASN A 55 1.75 9.91 16.50
N PHE A 56 1.25 9.72 15.28
CA PHE A 56 2.05 9.33 14.14
C PHE A 56 1.80 10.26 12.94
N ILE A 57 2.75 10.25 12.02
CA ILE A 57 2.61 10.80 10.69
C ILE A 57 2.94 9.71 9.67
N ALA A 58 2.14 9.62 8.62
CA ALA A 58 2.37 8.76 7.48
C ALA A 58 2.47 9.60 6.20
N GLY A 59 3.16 9.08 5.18
CA GLY A 59 3.32 9.74 3.90
C GLY A 59 3.40 8.76 2.74
N ALA A 60 2.94 9.17 1.56
CA ALA A 60 3.06 8.41 0.32
C ALA A 60 3.64 9.24 -0.81
N ALA A 61 4.54 8.63 -1.58
CA ALA A 61 5.16 9.23 -2.76
C ALA A 61 4.34 8.99 -4.05
N ASN A 62 3.05 8.64 -3.90
CA ASN A 62 2.08 8.41 -4.96
C ASN A 62 0.64 8.71 -4.47
N SER A 63 -0.30 8.85 -5.41
CA SER A 63 -1.74 8.97 -5.13
C SER A 63 -2.52 7.77 -5.71
N THR A 64 -2.31 6.58 -5.16
CA THR A 64 -2.95 5.33 -5.61
C THR A 64 -3.92 4.77 -4.56
N SER A 65 -4.65 3.69 -4.88
CA SER A 65 -5.47 2.95 -3.90
C SER A 65 -4.69 2.49 -2.66
N ALA A 66 -3.35 2.41 -2.73
CA ALA A 66 -2.53 2.13 -1.55
C ALA A 66 -2.70 3.19 -0.45
N VAL A 67 -2.97 4.45 -0.81
CA VAL A 67 -3.20 5.55 0.13
C VAL A 67 -4.44 5.29 0.98
N ASP A 68 -5.54 4.84 0.36
CA ASP A 68 -6.78 4.51 1.09
C ASP A 68 -6.56 3.38 2.08
N ALA A 69 -5.80 2.35 1.68
CA ALA A 69 -5.41 1.27 2.59
C ALA A 69 -4.64 1.81 3.79
N ILE A 70 -3.61 2.64 3.58
CA ILE A 70 -2.82 3.18 4.69
C ILE A 70 -3.67 4.02 5.62
N GLN A 71 -4.50 4.91 5.07
CA GLN A 71 -5.39 5.75 5.88
C GLN A 71 -6.37 4.92 6.71
N TYR A 72 -7.01 3.92 6.11
CA TYR A 72 -7.99 3.07 6.77
C TYR A 72 -7.34 2.19 7.85
N MET A 73 -6.22 1.56 7.54
CA MET A 73 -5.55 0.58 8.40
C MET A 73 -4.88 1.25 9.59
N THR A 74 -4.09 2.29 9.34
CA THR A 74 -3.31 2.97 10.38
C THR A 74 -4.12 4.03 11.12
N GLY A 75 -5.18 4.54 10.51
CA GLY A 75 -5.93 5.69 11.01
C GLY A 75 -5.19 7.01 10.84
N CYS A 76 -3.99 7.04 10.26
CA CYS A 76 -3.31 8.26 9.84
C CYS A 76 -4.00 8.78 8.58
N THR A 77 -4.82 9.82 8.70
CA THR A 77 -5.62 10.34 7.58
C THR A 77 -5.29 11.78 7.26
N ILE A 78 -5.60 12.18 6.02
CA ILE A 78 -5.49 13.57 5.57
C ILE A 78 -6.37 14.45 6.46
N GLY A 79 -7.61 14.03 6.74
CA GLY A 79 -8.55 14.77 7.59
C GLY A 79 -8.07 14.97 9.04
N LYS A 80 -7.25 14.04 9.56
CA LYS A 80 -6.60 14.16 10.88
C LYS A 80 -5.26 14.90 10.83
N GLN A 81 -4.83 15.39 9.67
CA GLN A 81 -3.50 15.99 9.46
C GLN A 81 -2.35 15.08 9.94
N SER A 82 -2.55 13.76 9.79
CA SER A 82 -1.57 12.72 10.13
C SER A 82 -1.11 11.94 8.90
N PHE A 83 -1.56 12.33 7.71
CA PHE A 83 -1.15 11.77 6.44
C PHE A 83 -0.85 12.89 5.43
N PHE A 84 0.22 12.74 4.65
CA PHE A 84 0.53 13.63 3.54
C PHE A 84 0.85 12.86 2.26
N ILE A 85 0.69 13.51 1.11
CA ILE A 85 1.01 12.95 -0.20
C ILE A 85 2.01 13.89 -0.88
N GLU A 86 3.11 13.32 -1.37
CA GLU A 86 4.00 13.99 -2.30
C GLU A 86 4.13 13.14 -3.56
N ASP A 87 3.16 13.30 -4.46
CA ASP A 87 3.00 12.40 -5.59
C ASP A 87 4.15 12.54 -6.61
N THR A 88 4.97 11.49 -6.68
CA THR A 88 6.01 11.32 -7.69
C THR A 88 5.83 10.02 -8.47
N GLY A 89 4.67 9.35 -8.31
CA GLY A 89 4.40 8.03 -8.87
C GLY A 89 5.22 6.89 -8.28
N LYS A 90 5.99 7.11 -7.22
CA LYS A 90 6.85 6.08 -6.60
C LYS A 90 6.10 5.33 -5.50
N HIS A 91 6.30 4.01 -5.43
CA HIS A 91 5.83 3.20 -4.29
C HIS A 91 6.80 3.30 -3.12
N VAL A 92 6.86 4.48 -2.51
CA VAL A 92 7.63 4.77 -1.31
C VAL A 92 6.70 5.35 -0.26
N TYR A 93 6.71 4.74 0.92
CA TYR A 93 5.83 5.08 2.03
C TYR A 93 6.67 5.37 3.27
N PHE A 94 6.22 6.35 4.04
CA PHE A 94 6.93 6.86 5.20
C PHE A 94 6.04 6.81 6.43
N PHE A 95 6.61 6.47 7.58
CA PHE A 95 5.95 6.49 8.88
C PHE A 95 6.89 6.98 9.98
N ALA A 96 6.40 7.82 10.89
CA ALA A 96 7.17 8.26 12.06
C ALA A 96 6.25 8.64 13.24
N GLY A 97 6.76 8.50 14.46
CA GLY A 97 6.10 8.99 15.67
C GLY A 97 6.23 10.51 15.85
N LYS A 98 5.25 11.13 16.51
CA LYS A 98 5.16 12.56 16.87
C LYS A 98 5.33 12.77 18.39
N PRO A 99 5.90 13.91 18.83
CA PRO A 99 6.75 14.77 18.01
C PRO A 99 7.91 13.92 17.50
N LEU A 100 8.44 14.23 16.32
CA LEU A 100 9.58 13.49 15.74
C LEU A 100 10.65 13.40 16.84
N HIS A 101 10.83 12.22 17.42
CA HIS A 101 11.43 12.10 18.74
C HIS A 101 12.84 12.69 18.69
N PRO A 102 13.15 13.77 19.41
CA PRO A 102 14.37 14.57 19.18
C PRO A 102 15.66 13.81 19.48
N VAL A 103 15.56 12.69 20.20
CA VAL A 103 16.71 11.86 20.55
C VAL A 103 17.13 10.93 19.39
N ASN A 104 16.19 10.54 18.51
CA ASN A 104 16.45 9.51 17.49
C ASN A 104 16.04 9.91 16.07
N GLY A 105 15.21 10.93 15.86
CA GLY A 105 14.90 11.55 14.57
C GLY A 105 14.70 10.58 13.39
N ARG A 106 14.21 9.36 13.59
CA ARG A 106 14.20 8.32 12.56
C ARG A 106 12.78 8.04 12.10
N GLY A 107 12.58 7.90 10.80
CA GLY A 107 11.32 7.44 10.22
C GLY A 107 11.50 6.13 9.48
N LEU A 108 10.48 5.30 9.54
CA LEU A 108 10.39 4.06 8.79
C LEU A 108 10.07 4.38 7.33
N ILE A 109 10.87 3.86 6.43
CA ILE A 109 10.67 3.93 4.98
C ILE A 109 10.42 2.51 4.46
N ILE A 110 9.36 2.38 3.67
CA ILE A 110 8.98 1.13 3.00
C ILE A 110 8.92 1.42 1.50
N LYS A 111 9.84 0.83 0.73
CA LYS A 111 9.93 0.98 -0.73
C LYS A 111 9.58 -0.34 -1.42
N MET A 112 8.76 -0.31 -2.46
CA MET A 112 8.52 -1.50 -3.27
C MET A 112 9.75 -1.85 -4.12
N LYS A 113 10.26 -3.08 -4.04
CA LYS A 113 11.38 -3.57 -4.87
C LYS A 113 10.92 -4.16 -6.19
N THR A 114 9.92 -5.03 -6.11
CA THR A 114 9.48 -5.86 -7.22
C THR A 114 8.11 -5.40 -7.65
N PRO A 115 7.92 -4.79 -8.83
CA PRO A 115 6.59 -4.48 -9.33
C PRO A 115 5.86 -5.80 -9.62
N VAL A 116 4.88 -6.14 -8.79
CA VAL A 116 4.12 -7.40 -8.90
C VAL A 116 2.97 -7.29 -9.92
N TYR A 117 2.51 -6.06 -10.18
CA TYR A 117 1.51 -5.75 -11.20
C TYR A 117 2.14 -4.80 -12.24
N ASN A 118 3.02 -5.32 -13.10
CA ASN A 118 3.30 -4.60 -14.34
C ASN A 118 2.46 -5.25 -15.44
N PRO A 119 1.55 -4.53 -16.13
CA PRO A 119 0.82 -5.04 -17.28
C PRO A 119 1.73 -5.72 -18.32
N GLN A 120 2.95 -5.19 -18.50
CA GLN A 120 3.97 -5.75 -19.39
C GLN A 120 4.52 -7.10 -18.93
N LEU A 121 4.45 -7.41 -17.62
CA LEU A 121 4.87 -8.68 -17.03
C LEU A 121 3.73 -9.71 -16.94
N LEU A 122 2.49 -9.31 -17.24
CA LEU A 122 1.32 -10.20 -17.25
C LEU A 122 1.10 -10.86 -18.63
N ASN A 123 2.03 -10.72 -19.58
CA ASN A 123 1.90 -11.16 -20.97
C ASN A 123 0.59 -10.69 -21.63
N TYR A 124 0.06 -9.57 -21.18
CA TYR A 124 -1.19 -9.01 -21.67
C TYR A 124 -0.86 -7.64 -22.28
N GLU A 125 -0.80 -7.57 -23.61
CA GLU A 125 -0.74 -6.30 -24.31
C GLU A 125 -2.04 -5.54 -24.07
N MET A 126 -2.06 -4.75 -23.00
CA MET A 126 -3.08 -3.74 -22.82
C MET A 126 -2.83 -2.68 -23.90
N THR A 127 -3.67 -2.69 -24.95
CA THR A 127 -3.68 -1.61 -25.93
C THR A 127 -4.03 -0.31 -25.22
N LYS A 128 -3.73 0.84 -25.84
CA LYS A 128 -4.02 2.18 -25.29
C LYS A 128 -5.50 2.37 -24.88
N ASP A 129 -6.41 1.58 -25.43
CA ASP A 129 -7.85 1.60 -25.11
C ASP A 129 -8.32 0.38 -24.32
N VAL A 130 -7.98 0.38 -23.03
CA VAL A 130 -8.42 -0.62 -22.04
C VAL A 130 -9.95 -0.76 -22.04
N GLN A 131 -10.66 0.36 -22.19
CA GLN A 131 -12.12 0.41 -22.08
C GLN A 131 -12.83 -0.27 -23.25
N ALA A 132 -12.25 -0.24 -24.46
CA ALA A 132 -12.76 -0.94 -25.63
C ALA A 132 -12.49 -2.44 -25.58
N GLN A 133 -11.32 -2.86 -25.06
CA GLN A 133 -10.98 -4.28 -24.91
C GLN A 133 -11.81 -5.01 -23.83
N LEU A 134 -12.23 -4.30 -22.78
CA LEU A 134 -13.04 -4.87 -21.69
C LEU A 134 -14.52 -5.10 -22.07
N GLN A 135 -14.94 -4.72 -23.28
CA GLN A 135 -16.27 -5.05 -23.82
C GLN A 135 -16.39 -6.51 -24.28
N ASP A 136 -15.25 -7.19 -24.51
CA ASP A 136 -15.20 -8.62 -24.80
C ASP A 136 -15.20 -9.43 -23.48
N PRO A 137 -16.23 -10.25 -23.21
CA PRO A 137 -16.32 -11.02 -21.97
C PRO A 137 -15.10 -11.94 -21.71
N ALA A 138 -14.50 -12.52 -22.75
CA ALA A 138 -13.36 -13.42 -22.60
C ALA A 138 -12.11 -12.65 -22.17
N LYS A 139 -11.87 -11.47 -22.76
CA LYS A 139 -10.77 -10.57 -22.38
C LYS A 139 -10.94 -10.02 -20.97
N LEU A 140 -12.17 -9.66 -20.59
CA LEU A 140 -12.48 -9.22 -19.24
C LEU A 140 -12.18 -10.32 -18.21
N LEU A 141 -12.53 -11.58 -18.51
CA LEU A 141 -12.23 -12.71 -17.62
C LEU A 141 -10.73 -12.96 -17.49
N GLN A 142 -9.99 -12.93 -18.60
CA GLN A 142 -8.52 -13.07 -18.58
C GLN A 142 -7.86 -11.96 -17.77
N TYR A 143 -8.29 -10.71 -17.97
CA TYR A 143 -7.80 -9.57 -17.20
C TYR A 143 -8.05 -9.75 -15.70
N ARG A 144 -9.27 -10.13 -15.30
CA ARG A 144 -9.60 -10.41 -13.89
C ARG A 144 -8.74 -11.54 -13.32
N ALA A 145 -8.53 -12.62 -14.07
CA ALA A 145 -7.68 -13.72 -13.63
C ALA A 145 -6.22 -13.28 -13.41
N ALA A 146 -5.68 -12.43 -14.30
CA ALA A 146 -4.34 -11.86 -14.16
C ALA A 146 -4.22 -10.97 -12.92
N ILE A 147 -5.23 -10.14 -12.66
CA ILE A 147 -5.32 -9.30 -11.46
C ILE A 147 -5.38 -10.17 -10.19
N ASP A 148 -6.21 -11.22 -10.16
CA ASP A 148 -6.30 -12.15 -9.02
C ASP A 148 -4.96 -12.85 -8.74
N VAL A 149 -4.21 -13.22 -9.79
CA VAL A 149 -2.86 -13.78 -9.66
C VAL A 149 -1.90 -12.74 -9.05
N ALA A 150 -1.94 -11.49 -9.50
CA ALA A 150 -1.10 -10.42 -8.96
C ALA A 150 -1.43 -10.15 -7.49
N ILE A 151 -2.71 -10.03 -7.13
CA ILE A 151 -3.16 -9.85 -5.75
C ILE A 151 -2.70 -11.01 -4.87
N ARG A 152 -2.88 -12.26 -5.30
CA ARG A 152 -2.39 -13.43 -4.53
C ARG A 152 -0.89 -13.37 -4.26
N LYS A 153 -0.08 -12.98 -5.24
CA LYS A 153 1.36 -12.79 -5.04
C LYS A 153 1.63 -11.67 -4.03
N ILE A 154 0.96 -10.52 -4.16
CA ILE A 154 1.10 -9.38 -3.24
C ILE A 154 0.72 -9.77 -1.81
N LEU A 155 -0.34 -10.55 -1.61
CA LEU A 155 -0.82 -10.91 -0.28
C LEU A 155 0.03 -12.01 0.38
N ASN A 156 0.65 -12.90 -0.39
CA ASN A 156 1.30 -14.11 0.15
C ASN A 156 2.84 -14.14 0.04
N TRP A 157 3.45 -13.31 -0.82
CA TRP A 157 4.91 -13.28 -0.89
C TRP A 157 5.52 -12.69 0.40
N PRO A 158 6.73 -13.14 0.81
CA PRO A 158 7.42 -12.59 1.97
C PRO A 158 7.68 -11.09 1.82
N ASP A 159 7.58 -10.31 2.91
CA ASP A 159 7.77 -8.86 2.87
C ASP A 159 9.11 -8.47 2.23
N LYS A 160 10.21 -9.14 2.61
CA LYS A 160 11.56 -8.89 2.06
C LYS A 160 11.69 -9.06 0.54
N ARG A 161 10.75 -9.76 -0.10
CA ARG A 161 10.69 -9.92 -1.57
C ARG A 161 9.98 -8.74 -2.23
N LEU A 162 8.96 -8.21 -1.56
CA LEU A 162 8.13 -7.12 -2.06
C LEU A 162 8.72 -5.75 -1.73
N PHE A 163 9.34 -5.62 -0.55
CA PHE A 163 9.69 -4.33 0.02
C PHE A 163 11.13 -4.29 0.55
N ASP A 164 11.78 -3.13 0.35
CA ASP A 164 12.89 -2.66 1.18
C ASP A 164 12.28 -1.92 2.36
N VAL A 165 12.65 -2.34 3.58
CA VAL A 165 12.18 -1.75 4.82
C VAL A 165 13.39 -1.30 5.62
N PHE A 166 13.49 -0.01 5.93
CA PHE A 166 14.62 0.56 6.66
C PHE A 166 14.25 1.86 7.36
N TYR A 167 15.08 2.26 8.33
CA TYR A 167 14.92 3.54 9.02
C TYR A 167 15.86 4.58 8.40
N ALA A 168 15.34 5.78 8.14
CA ALA A 168 16.10 6.94 7.67
C ALA A 168 16.13 8.04 8.75
N ASN A 169 17.27 8.71 8.89
CA ASN A 169 17.39 9.88 9.77
C ASN A 169 16.67 11.09 9.13
N LEU A 170 16.01 11.87 9.97
CA LEU A 170 15.21 13.04 9.66
C LEU A 170 15.88 14.32 10.18
N ASN A 171 17.18 14.27 10.48
CA ASN A 171 17.96 15.40 11.01
C ASN A 171 18.10 16.49 9.94
N GLY A 172 17.03 17.26 9.78
CA GLY A 172 16.81 18.23 8.72
C GLY A 172 15.33 18.57 8.52
N GLY A 173 14.40 17.76 9.00
CA GLY A 173 12.97 17.89 8.74
C GLY A 173 12.57 17.21 7.43
N ILE A 174 11.39 16.60 7.42
CA ILE A 174 10.77 15.92 6.27
C ILE A 174 10.52 16.88 5.08
N LEU A 175 10.68 18.18 5.31
CA LEU A 175 10.32 19.29 4.42
C LEU A 175 11.50 20.25 4.17
N LYS A 176 12.76 19.80 4.27
CA LYS A 176 13.86 20.59 3.70
C LYS A 176 13.80 20.50 2.17
N PRO A 177 13.77 21.61 1.42
CA PRO A 177 13.66 21.59 -0.04
C PRO A 177 14.75 20.78 -0.76
N THR A 178 15.85 20.48 -0.09
CA THR A 178 17.07 19.92 -0.68
C THR A 178 17.22 18.40 -0.51
N GLU A 179 16.49 17.75 0.41
CA GLU A 179 16.56 16.30 0.63
C GLU A 179 15.16 15.69 0.63
N LYS A 180 14.85 14.95 -0.43
CA LYS A 180 13.53 14.34 -0.63
C LYS A 180 13.44 13.00 0.10
N TRP A 181 12.46 12.83 0.98
CA TRP A 181 12.29 11.65 1.84
C TRP A 181 12.01 10.33 1.08
N TYR A 182 11.70 10.40 -0.21
CA TYR A 182 11.35 9.28 -1.09
C TYR A 182 12.48 8.85 -2.05
N ASN A 183 13.67 9.44 -1.93
CA ASN A 183 14.86 8.96 -2.64
C ASN A 183 15.46 7.75 -1.92
#